data_AF-A0A7G5IHF2-F1
#
_entry.id   AF-A0A7G5IHF2-F1
#
_cell.length_a   1.000
_cell.length_b   1.000
_cell.length_c   1.000
_cell.angle_alpha   90.00
_cell.angle_beta   90.00
_cell.angle_gamma   90.00
#
_symmetry.space_group_name_H-M   'P 1'
#
loop_
_entity.id
_entity.type
_entity.pdbx_description
1 polymer ?
#
loop_
_entity_poly.entity_id
_entity_poly.type
_entity_poly.pdbx_seq_one_letter_code
_entity_poly.pdbx_strand_id
1 'polypeptide(L)'
;MRARLLEAAIDCLSRLGYAATSTILVADVARVSRGAMLHHFASKTALMGAVFEHIYTVHTDAYARIEVPRDRPLEWLDRLFDTAWALFRGPTGLAQSELLLATRADPELAAVVLPLHTAILARSADGHAAAFAAAGCADRALSDTLLKTNVALLRGLAMDSALGMPLADCQQVIDAAKAQARAAIRAGRGA
;
A
#
# COMPACT_ATOMS: atom_id res chain seq x y z
N MET A 1 -8.26 -21.68 -4.66
CA MET A 1 -9.32 -21.30 -3.69
C MET A 1 -8.88 -20.17 -2.78
N ARG A 2 -7.75 -20.31 -2.06
CA ARG A 2 -7.21 -19.24 -1.20
C ARG A 2 -7.12 -17.87 -1.88
N ALA A 3 -6.56 -17.76 -3.08
CA ALA A 3 -6.51 -16.50 -3.84
C ALA A 3 -7.89 -15.84 -4.04
N ARG A 4 -8.90 -16.62 -4.46
CA ARG A 4 -10.29 -16.13 -4.61
C ARG A 4 -10.88 -15.57 -3.31
N LEU A 5 -10.58 -16.18 -2.17
CA LEU A 5 -11.02 -15.67 -0.86
C LEU A 5 -10.32 -14.36 -0.50
N LEU A 6 -9.03 -14.22 -0.83
CA LEU A 6 -8.27 -12.99 -0.59
C LEU A 6 -8.76 -11.84 -1.49
N GLU A 7 -8.98 -12.12 -2.78
CA GLU A 7 -9.54 -11.14 -3.73
C GLU A 7 -10.96 -10.69 -3.33
N ALA A 8 -11.83 -11.63 -2.94
CA ALA A 8 -13.16 -11.31 -2.44
C ALA A 8 -13.12 -10.51 -1.13
N ALA A 9 -12.20 -10.81 -0.22
CA ALA A 9 -12.02 -10.04 0.99
C ALA A 9 -11.54 -8.61 0.69
N ILE A 10 -10.62 -8.42 -0.26
CA ILE A 10 -10.18 -7.09 -0.71
C ILE A 10 -11.36 -6.30 -1.30
N ASP A 11 -12.18 -6.93 -2.15
CA ASP A 11 -13.38 -6.28 -2.71
C ASP A 11 -14.34 -5.83 -1.60
N CYS A 12 -14.69 -6.74 -0.68
CA CYS A 12 -15.56 -6.43 0.47
C CYS A 12 -14.98 -5.30 1.33
N LEU A 13 -13.70 -5.36 1.69
CA LEU A 13 -13.05 -4.33 2.51
C LEU A 13 -13.07 -2.97 1.80
N SER A 14 -12.68 -2.93 0.53
CA SER A 14 -12.59 -1.67 -0.21
C SER A 14 -13.94 -1.00 -0.47
N ARG A 15 -15.03 -1.77 -0.55
CA ARG A 15 -16.37 -1.27 -0.88
C ARG A 15 -17.27 -1.07 0.34
N LEU A 16 -17.13 -1.93 1.35
CA LEU A 16 -18.05 -2.01 2.49
C LEU A 16 -17.38 -1.68 3.82
N GLY A 17 -16.05 -1.60 3.85
CA GLY A 17 -15.26 -1.37 5.05
C GLY A 17 -15.10 -2.60 5.94
N TYR A 18 -14.25 -2.46 6.97
CA TYR A 18 -13.92 -3.57 7.88
C TYR A 18 -15.11 -4.12 8.67
N ALA A 19 -15.98 -3.23 9.16
CA ALA A 19 -17.09 -3.59 10.04
C ALA A 19 -18.11 -4.51 9.34
N ALA A 20 -18.46 -4.19 8.09
CA ALA A 20 -19.42 -4.98 7.30
C ALA A 20 -18.80 -6.26 6.70
N THR A 21 -17.48 -6.37 6.64
CA THR A 21 -16.79 -7.52 6.06
C THR A 21 -16.78 -8.71 7.04
N SER A 22 -17.53 -9.77 6.75
CA SER A 22 -17.53 -11.02 7.52
C SER A 22 -16.98 -12.20 6.71
N THR A 23 -16.54 -13.27 7.38
CA THR A 23 -16.07 -14.49 6.69
C THR A 23 -17.17 -15.17 5.88
N ILE A 24 -18.43 -15.03 6.29
CA ILE A 24 -19.60 -15.53 5.56
C ILE A 24 -19.80 -14.73 4.27
N LEU A 25 -19.78 -13.39 4.36
CA LEU A 25 -19.90 -12.52 3.20
C LEU A 25 -18.76 -12.76 2.19
N VAL A 26 -17.53 -12.88 2.67
CA VAL A 26 -16.37 -13.18 1.80
C VAL A 26 -16.53 -14.53 1.12
N ALA A 27 -16.98 -15.57 1.82
CA ALA A 27 -17.21 -16.88 1.22
C ALA A 27 -18.29 -16.83 0.12
N ASP A 28 -19.37 -16.07 0.36
CA ASP A 28 -20.45 -15.86 -0.61
C ASP A 28 -19.96 -15.14 -1.88
N VAL A 29 -19.30 -13.98 -1.72
CA VAL A 29 -18.69 -13.21 -2.84
C VAL A 29 -17.67 -14.06 -3.59
N ALA A 30 -16.84 -14.82 -2.87
CA ALA A 30 -15.86 -15.72 -3.47
C ALA A 30 -16.52 -16.93 -4.15
N ARG A 31 -17.82 -17.20 -3.94
CA ARG A 31 -18.54 -18.41 -4.35
C ARG A 31 -17.83 -19.68 -3.85
N VAL A 32 -17.55 -19.71 -2.55
CA VAL A 32 -16.87 -20.79 -1.82
C VAL A 32 -17.77 -21.24 -0.67
N SER A 33 -17.82 -22.54 -0.38
CA SER A 33 -18.63 -23.06 0.73
C SER A 33 -18.09 -22.63 2.10
N ARG A 34 -18.97 -22.56 3.10
CA ARG A 34 -18.57 -22.28 4.50
C ARG A 34 -17.51 -23.27 5.01
N GLY A 35 -17.61 -24.56 4.65
CA GLY A 35 -16.63 -25.57 5.03
C GLY A 35 -15.24 -25.31 4.43
N ALA A 36 -15.18 -24.94 3.15
CA ALA A 36 -13.93 -24.58 2.48
C ALA A 36 -13.33 -23.27 3.02
N MET A 37 -14.17 -22.30 3.40
CA MET A 37 -13.73 -21.08 4.08
C MET A 37 -13.04 -21.40 5.41
N LEU A 38 -13.67 -22.21 6.27
CA LEU A 38 -13.12 -22.60 7.57
C LEU A 38 -11.84 -23.45 7.45
N HIS A 39 -11.72 -24.26 6.39
CA HIS A 39 -10.50 -25.01 6.11
C HIS A 39 -9.31 -24.09 5.78
N HIS A 40 -9.55 -22.96 5.10
CA HIS A 40 -8.49 -22.00 4.77
C HIS A 40 -8.24 -20.96 5.88
N PHE A 41 -9.30 -20.49 6.54
CA PHE A 41 -9.23 -19.44 7.54
C PHE A 41 -10.17 -19.75 8.70
N ALA A 42 -9.59 -20.12 9.84
CA ALA A 42 -10.34 -20.48 11.04
C ALA A 42 -11.08 -19.28 11.68
N SER A 43 -10.66 -18.05 11.39
CA SER A 43 -11.25 -16.82 11.95
C SER A 43 -11.21 -15.65 10.96
N LYS A 44 -11.98 -14.59 11.28
CA LYS A 44 -11.91 -13.31 10.54
C LYS A 44 -10.51 -12.71 10.62
N THR A 45 -9.89 -12.70 11.79
CA THR A 45 -8.54 -12.15 12.00
C THR A 45 -7.46 -12.92 11.21
N ALA A 46 -7.56 -14.25 11.12
CA ALA A 46 -6.68 -15.06 10.29
C ALA A 46 -6.82 -14.74 8.79
N LEU A 47 -8.06 -14.54 8.31
CA LEU A 47 -8.30 -14.05 6.95
C LEU A 47 -7.66 -12.66 6.75
N MET A 48 -7.88 -11.72 7.66
CA MET A 48 -7.38 -10.35 7.50
C MET A 48 -5.86 -10.26 7.52
N GLY A 49 -5.17 -11.03 8.36
CA GLY A 49 -3.71 -11.14 8.32
C GLY A 49 -3.21 -11.60 6.95
N ALA A 50 -3.82 -12.66 6.41
CA ALA A 50 -3.47 -13.18 5.09
C ALA A 50 -3.80 -12.20 3.95
N VAL A 51 -4.89 -11.44 4.06
CA VAL A 51 -5.23 -10.36 3.11
C VAL A 51 -4.18 -9.27 3.16
N PHE A 52 -3.75 -8.86 4.36
CA PHE A 52 -2.75 -7.82 4.54
C PHE A 52 -1.39 -8.21 3.94
N GLU A 53 -0.94 -9.46 4.16
CA GLU A 53 0.25 -10.00 3.51
C GLU A 53 0.12 -10.04 1.99
N HIS A 54 -1.04 -10.49 1.48
CA HIS A 54 -1.27 -10.58 0.04
C HIS A 54 -1.26 -9.21 -0.64
N ILE A 55 -1.90 -8.20 -0.04
CA ILE A 55 -1.84 -6.81 -0.50
C ILE A 55 -0.38 -6.36 -0.61
N TYR A 56 0.43 -6.65 0.41
CA TYR A 56 1.84 -6.29 0.39
C TYR A 56 2.61 -6.99 -0.73
N THR A 57 2.41 -8.29 -0.95
CA THR A 57 3.01 -9.01 -2.07
C THR A 57 2.66 -8.34 -3.41
N VAL A 58 1.40 -8.01 -3.63
CA VAL A 58 0.95 -7.31 -4.86
C VAL A 58 1.65 -5.97 -5.03
N HIS A 59 1.79 -5.20 -3.95
CA HIS A 59 2.45 -3.90 -3.97
C HIS A 59 3.96 -4.05 -4.23
N THR A 60 4.64 -4.95 -3.53
CA THR A 60 6.06 -5.25 -3.73
C THR A 60 6.34 -5.69 -5.17
N ASP A 61 5.52 -6.59 -5.73
CA ASP A 61 5.67 -7.05 -7.11
C ASP A 61 5.49 -5.92 -8.12
N ALA A 62 4.57 -4.98 -7.86
CA ALA A 62 4.38 -3.81 -8.68
C ALA A 62 5.59 -2.86 -8.62
N TYR A 63 6.13 -2.59 -7.44
CA TYR A 63 7.31 -1.74 -7.28
C TYR A 63 8.58 -2.38 -7.85
N ALA A 64 8.73 -3.71 -7.74
CA ALA A 64 9.90 -4.43 -8.27
C ALA A 64 10.02 -4.35 -9.81
N ARG A 65 8.92 -4.05 -10.52
CA ARG A 65 8.92 -3.82 -11.98
C ARG A 65 9.40 -2.43 -12.39
N ILE A 66 9.67 -1.53 -11.44
CA ILE A 66 10.14 -0.18 -11.72
C ILE A 66 11.65 -0.20 -11.91
N GLU A 67 12.10 -0.03 -13.15
CA GLU A 67 13.52 0.11 -13.44
C GLU A 67 14.00 1.53 -13.09
N VAL A 68 15.22 1.62 -12.55
CA VAL A 68 15.96 2.87 -12.33
C VAL A 68 16.98 3.04 -13.46
N PRO A 69 16.72 3.91 -14.44
CA PRO A 69 17.67 4.12 -15.54
C PRO A 69 18.96 4.75 -15.03
N ARG A 70 20.12 4.25 -15.51
CA ARG A 70 21.44 4.76 -15.10
C ARG A 70 21.72 6.16 -15.63
N ASP A 71 21.24 6.47 -16.83
CA ASP A 71 21.41 7.73 -17.55
C ASP A 71 20.42 8.81 -17.07
N ARG A 72 19.21 8.41 -16.68
CA ARG A 72 18.13 9.31 -16.23
C ARG A 72 17.58 8.89 -14.86
N PRO A 73 18.42 8.96 -13.81
CA PRO A 73 18.13 8.44 -12.46
C PRO A 73 17.02 9.18 -11.70
N LEU A 74 16.26 10.08 -12.32
CA LEU A 74 15.09 10.73 -11.72
C LEU A 74 13.79 10.40 -12.45
N GLU A 75 13.84 9.78 -13.64
CA GLU A 75 12.63 9.40 -14.39
C GLU A 75 11.86 8.24 -13.73
N TRP A 76 12.56 7.40 -12.97
CA TRP A 76 11.92 6.33 -12.21
C TRP A 76 10.95 6.87 -11.13
N LEU A 77 11.15 8.11 -10.66
CA LEU A 77 10.26 8.73 -9.67
C LEU A 77 8.85 8.91 -10.22
N ASP A 78 8.70 9.31 -11.49
CA ASP A 78 7.37 9.43 -12.09
C ASP A 78 6.64 8.09 -12.07
N ARG A 79 7.33 7.03 -12.52
CA ARG A 79 6.78 5.67 -12.48
C ARG A 79 6.49 5.19 -11.06
N LEU A 80 7.32 5.56 -10.08
CA LEU A 80 7.08 5.26 -8.67
C LEU A 80 5.78 5.90 -8.18
N PHE A 81 5.63 7.21 -8.37
CA PHE A 81 4.44 7.93 -7.93
C PHE A 81 3.18 7.46 -8.67
N ASP A 82 3.26 7.21 -9.98
CA ASP A 82 2.10 6.76 -10.76
C ASP A 82 1.67 5.35 -10.34
N THR A 83 2.64 4.44 -10.11
CA THR A 83 2.37 3.09 -9.61
C THR A 83 1.81 3.13 -8.19
N ALA A 84 2.43 3.90 -7.29
CA ALA A 84 1.99 4.05 -5.92
C ALA A 84 0.57 4.64 -5.87
N TRP A 85 0.30 5.68 -6.66
CA TRP A 85 -1.02 6.28 -6.75
C TRP A 85 -2.07 5.28 -7.20
N ALA A 86 -1.81 4.53 -8.27
CA ALA A 86 -2.70 3.47 -8.74
C ALA A 86 -3.00 2.41 -7.68
N LEU A 87 -2.00 2.03 -6.87
CA LEU A 87 -2.17 1.08 -5.77
C LEU A 87 -2.98 1.67 -4.61
N PHE A 88 -2.68 2.90 -4.17
CA PHE A 88 -3.35 3.54 -3.04
C PHE A 88 -4.83 3.83 -3.32
N ARG A 89 -5.15 4.32 -4.52
CA ARG A 89 -6.53 4.60 -4.94
C ARG A 89 -7.31 3.33 -5.32
N GLY A 90 -6.61 2.23 -5.58
CA GLY A 90 -7.20 0.95 -5.98
C GLY A 90 -7.75 0.16 -4.79
N PRO A 91 -8.42 -0.98 -5.07
CA PRO A 91 -9.03 -1.81 -4.03
C PRO A 91 -8.05 -2.25 -2.94
N THR A 92 -6.80 -2.56 -3.31
CA THR A 92 -5.78 -3.01 -2.34
C THR A 92 -5.35 -1.91 -1.38
N GLY A 93 -5.21 -0.66 -1.85
CA GLY A 93 -4.88 0.50 -1.02
C GLY A 93 -6.00 0.92 -0.07
N LEU A 94 -7.24 0.90 -0.56
CA LEU A 94 -8.42 1.17 0.26
C LEU A 94 -8.61 0.08 1.34
N ALA A 95 -8.53 -1.20 0.95
CA ALA A 95 -8.61 -2.30 1.90
C ALA A 95 -7.48 -2.28 2.95
N GLN A 96 -6.26 -1.92 2.55
CA GLN A 96 -5.15 -1.72 3.50
C GLN A 96 -5.48 -0.62 4.52
N SER A 97 -5.99 0.52 4.04
CA SER A 97 -6.30 1.68 4.89
C SER A 97 -7.41 1.36 5.89
N GLU A 98 -8.46 0.65 5.45
CA GLU A 98 -9.52 0.14 6.31
C GLU A 98 -8.99 -0.79 7.41
N LEU A 99 -8.13 -1.75 7.06
CA LEU A 99 -7.54 -2.66 8.05
C LEU A 99 -6.67 -1.93 9.06
N LEU A 100 -5.80 -1.03 8.61
CA LEU A 100 -4.92 -0.25 9.49
C LEU A 100 -5.73 0.67 10.42
N LEU A 101 -6.81 1.28 9.95
CA LEU A 101 -7.66 2.11 10.79
C LEU A 101 -8.44 1.28 11.81
N ALA A 102 -8.90 0.09 11.42
CA ALA A 102 -9.64 -0.83 12.26
C ALA A 102 -8.82 -1.37 13.45
N THR A 103 -7.49 -1.51 13.33
CA THR A 103 -6.66 -2.02 14.43
C THR A 103 -6.76 -1.18 15.71
N ARG A 104 -7.16 0.10 15.61
CA ARG A 104 -7.36 0.96 16.78
C ARG A 104 -8.50 0.48 17.69
N ALA A 105 -9.51 -0.15 17.12
CA ALA A 105 -10.72 -0.59 17.84
C ALA A 105 -10.78 -2.11 18.08
N ASP A 106 -9.89 -2.88 17.46
CA ASP A 106 -9.89 -4.35 17.48
C ASP A 106 -8.50 -4.88 17.89
N PRO A 107 -8.30 -5.22 19.18
CA PRO A 107 -7.01 -5.71 19.68
C PRO A 107 -6.57 -7.04 19.07
N GLU A 108 -7.50 -7.92 18.70
CA GLU A 108 -7.16 -9.20 18.06
C GLU A 108 -6.65 -8.98 16.63
N LEU A 109 -7.28 -8.07 15.89
CA LEU A 109 -6.79 -7.65 14.59
C LEU A 109 -5.42 -6.96 14.72
N ALA A 110 -5.26 -6.06 15.70
CA ALA A 110 -4.00 -5.35 15.93
C ALA A 110 -2.83 -6.30 16.18
N ALA A 111 -3.06 -7.35 16.98
CA ALA A 111 -2.06 -8.37 17.29
C ALA A 111 -1.55 -9.12 16.05
N VAL A 112 -2.39 -9.23 14.99
CA VAL A 112 -2.02 -9.86 13.72
C VAL A 112 -1.43 -8.86 12.73
N VAL A 113 -2.06 -7.69 12.55
CA VAL A 113 -1.73 -6.76 11.47
C VAL A 113 -0.52 -5.87 11.79
N LEU A 114 -0.36 -5.39 13.02
CA LEU A 114 0.71 -4.43 13.35
C LEU A 114 2.12 -5.01 13.26
N PRO A 115 2.39 -6.27 13.68
CA PRO A 115 3.70 -6.89 13.45
C PRO A 115 4.03 -7.03 11.96
N LEU A 116 3.04 -7.45 11.15
CA LEU A 116 3.18 -7.54 9.70
C LEU A 116 3.47 -6.17 9.09
N HIS A 117 2.72 -5.13 9.49
CA HIS A 117 2.91 -3.78 9.03
C HIS A 117 4.31 -3.24 9.36
N THR A 118 4.79 -3.46 10.58
CA THR A 118 6.14 -3.06 11.00
C THR A 118 7.22 -3.73 10.15
N ALA A 119 7.12 -5.04 9.93
CA ALA A 119 8.07 -5.77 9.09
C ALA A 119 8.04 -5.29 7.62
N ILE A 120 6.84 -4.98 7.12
CA ILE A 120 6.61 -4.41 5.79
C ILE A 120 7.27 -3.04 5.64
N LEU A 121 7.11 -2.15 6.62
CA LEU A 121 7.72 -0.82 6.59
C LEU A 121 9.25 -0.90 6.56
N ALA A 122 9.84 -1.78 7.38
CA ALA A 122 11.30 -1.98 7.40
C ALA A 122 11.83 -2.40 6.02
N ARG A 123 11.23 -3.45 5.42
CA ARG A 123 11.62 -3.91 4.07
C ARG A 123 11.42 -2.84 2.99
N SER A 124 10.32 -2.09 3.08
CA SER A 124 10.03 -1.02 2.13
C SER A 124 11.03 0.12 2.22
N ALA A 125 11.47 0.46 3.44
CA ALA A 125 12.50 1.47 3.67
C ALA A 125 13.86 1.03 3.09
N ASP A 126 14.24 -0.23 3.25
CA ASP A 126 15.49 -0.74 2.68
C ASP A 126 15.48 -0.76 1.15
N GLY A 127 14.37 -1.19 0.54
CA GLY A 127 14.20 -1.14 -0.93
C GLY A 127 14.19 0.29 -1.48
N HIS A 128 13.53 1.21 -0.78
CA HIS A 128 13.51 2.63 -1.16
C HIS A 128 14.90 3.27 -1.07
N ALA A 129 15.64 2.99 0.00
CA ALA A 129 17.02 3.46 0.18
C ALA A 129 17.95 2.93 -0.93
N ALA A 130 17.80 1.66 -1.32
CA ALA A 130 18.58 1.09 -2.42
C ALA A 130 18.28 1.79 -3.77
N ALA A 131 17.01 2.09 -4.06
CA ALA A 131 16.63 2.85 -5.25
C ALA A 131 17.19 4.28 -5.24
N PHE A 132 17.17 4.95 -4.08
CA PHE A 132 17.77 6.28 -3.89
C PHE A 132 19.28 6.27 -4.11
N ALA A 133 19.98 5.27 -3.54
CA ALA A 133 21.42 5.10 -3.73
C ALA A 133 21.77 4.81 -5.20
N ALA A 134 21.00 3.97 -5.89
CA ALA A 134 21.15 3.73 -7.33
C ALA A 134 20.90 5.01 -8.16
N ALA A 135 20.04 5.90 -7.65
CA ALA A 135 19.84 7.24 -8.16
C ALA A 135 20.85 8.27 -7.62
N GLY A 136 22.00 7.84 -7.07
CA GLY A 136 23.09 8.72 -6.64
C GLY A 136 22.84 9.51 -5.35
N CYS A 137 21.77 9.23 -4.60
CA CYS A 137 21.47 9.85 -3.31
C CYS A 137 21.56 8.81 -2.20
N ALA A 138 22.68 8.75 -1.49
CA ALA A 138 22.92 7.76 -0.43
C ALA A 138 22.40 8.19 0.96
N ASP A 139 21.75 9.35 1.07
CA ASP A 139 21.18 9.82 2.33
C ASP A 139 19.94 8.99 2.72
N ARG A 140 20.15 8.05 3.66
CA ARG A 140 19.11 7.17 4.20
C ARG A 140 18.04 7.95 4.96
N ALA A 141 18.39 8.99 5.70
CA ALA A 141 17.44 9.76 6.49
C ALA A 141 16.49 10.56 5.59
N LEU A 142 17.02 11.12 4.50
CA LEU A 142 16.23 11.78 3.47
C LEU A 142 15.29 10.78 2.76
N SER A 143 15.82 9.64 2.33
CA SER A 143 15.05 8.56 1.70
C SER A 143 13.88 8.10 2.60
N ASP A 144 14.14 7.82 3.88
CA ASP A 144 13.11 7.37 4.82
C ASP A 144 12.05 8.45 5.06
N THR A 145 12.46 9.72 5.15
CA THR A 145 11.53 10.86 5.28
C THR A 145 10.63 10.98 4.06
N LEU A 146 11.19 10.93 2.86
CA LEU A 146 10.42 11.02 1.62
C LEU A 146 9.46 9.85 1.45
N LEU A 147 9.88 8.62 1.78
CA LEU A 147 9.00 7.45 1.75
C LEU A 147 7.78 7.67 2.66
N LYS A 148 8.00 8.05 3.93
CA LYS A 148 6.94 8.25 4.91
C LYS A 148 5.99 9.38 4.50
N THR A 149 6.53 10.51 4.06
CA THR A 149 5.74 11.65 3.60
C THR A 149 4.90 11.29 2.39
N ASN A 150 5.47 10.61 1.39
CA ASN A 150 4.76 10.23 0.17
C ASN A 150 3.67 9.17 0.45
N VAL A 151 3.93 8.21 1.34
CA VAL A 151 2.92 7.23 1.77
C VAL A 151 1.76 7.92 2.49
N ALA A 152 2.05 8.86 3.39
CA ALA A 152 1.01 9.63 4.08
C ALA A 152 0.18 10.49 3.10
N LEU A 153 0.86 11.19 2.19
CA LEU A 153 0.25 12.01 1.14
C LEU A 153 -0.67 11.17 0.24
N LEU A 154 -0.16 10.10 -0.37
CA LEU A 154 -0.90 9.29 -1.33
C LEU A 154 -2.09 8.57 -0.68
N ARG A 155 -1.94 8.11 0.58
CA ARG A 155 -3.06 7.55 1.34
C ARG A 155 -4.14 8.61 1.61
N GLY A 156 -3.74 9.81 2.04
CA GLY A 156 -4.67 10.93 2.26
C GLY A 156 -5.41 11.30 0.98
N LEU A 157 -4.70 11.46 -0.14
CA LEU A 157 -5.32 11.74 -1.44
C LEU A 157 -6.27 10.64 -1.91
N ALA A 158 -5.97 9.37 -1.61
CA ALA A 158 -6.87 8.27 -1.94
C ALA A 158 -8.18 8.36 -1.14
N MET A 159 -8.10 8.77 0.13
CA MET A 159 -9.27 9.03 0.97
C MET A 159 -10.06 10.25 0.47
N ASP A 160 -9.40 11.38 0.19
CA ASP A 160 -10.05 12.58 -0.32
C ASP A 160 -10.72 12.31 -1.68
N SER A 161 -10.06 11.55 -2.56
CA SER A 161 -10.64 11.11 -3.83
C SER A 161 -11.88 10.24 -3.62
N ALA A 162 -11.87 9.32 -2.65
CA ALA A 162 -13.04 8.52 -2.28
C ALA A 162 -14.19 9.36 -1.71
N LEU A 163 -13.89 10.53 -1.12
CA LEU A 163 -14.87 11.52 -0.66
C LEU A 163 -15.35 12.47 -1.76
N GLY A 164 -14.87 12.32 -3.00
CA GLY A 164 -15.31 13.09 -4.16
C GLY A 164 -14.37 14.21 -4.61
N MET A 165 -13.14 14.28 -4.07
CA MET A 165 -12.12 15.18 -4.61
C MET A 165 -11.85 14.83 -6.09
N PRO A 166 -11.91 15.81 -7.02
CA PRO A 166 -11.62 15.58 -8.43
C PRO A 166 -10.22 15.00 -8.63
N LEU A 167 -10.11 14.01 -9.53
CA LEU A 167 -8.83 13.37 -9.83
C LEU A 167 -7.77 14.35 -10.36
N ALA A 168 -8.20 15.44 -11.02
CA ALA A 168 -7.32 16.50 -11.48
C ALA A 168 -6.64 17.22 -10.29
N ASP A 169 -7.37 17.45 -9.21
CA ASP A 169 -6.83 18.11 -8.02
C ASP A 169 -5.88 17.17 -7.27
N CYS A 170 -6.20 15.88 -7.17
CA CYS A 170 -5.26 14.88 -6.65
C CYS A 170 -3.96 14.86 -7.48
N GLN A 171 -4.08 14.95 -8.81
CA GLN A 171 -2.93 14.94 -9.72
C GLN A 171 -2.04 16.17 -9.51
N GLN A 172 -2.61 17.35 -9.30
CA GLN A 172 -1.84 18.57 -9.00
C GLN A 172 -0.99 18.40 -7.73
N VAL A 173 -1.55 17.80 -6.68
CA VAL A 173 -0.80 17.53 -5.44
C VAL A 173 0.31 16.50 -5.65
N ILE A 174 0.04 15.44 -6.43
CA ILE A 174 1.06 14.43 -6.79
C ILE A 174 2.19 15.05 -7.59
N ASP A 175 1.89 15.92 -8.54
CA ASP A 175 2.91 16.59 -9.37
C ASP A 175 3.79 17.53 -8.54
N ALA A 176 3.19 18.24 -7.56
CA ALA A 176 3.94 19.03 -6.59
C ALA A 176 4.87 18.15 -5.73
N ALA A 177 4.39 17.00 -5.25
CA ALA A 177 5.20 16.05 -4.48
C ALA A 177 6.36 15.46 -5.32
N LYS A 178 6.11 15.13 -6.60
CA LYS A 178 7.14 14.70 -7.55
C LYS A 178 8.22 15.79 -7.73
N ALA A 179 7.83 17.06 -7.82
CA ALA A 179 8.77 18.18 -7.94
C ALA A 179 9.63 18.33 -6.68
N GLN A 180 9.03 18.25 -5.49
CA GLN A 180 9.72 18.32 -4.20
C GLN A 180 10.72 17.17 -4.03
N ALA A 181 10.32 15.94 -4.35
CA ALA A 181 11.20 14.77 -4.27
C ALA A 181 12.44 14.93 -5.19
N ARG A 182 12.24 15.41 -6.44
CA ARG A 182 13.35 15.68 -7.36
C ARG A 182 14.31 16.75 -6.82
N ALA A 183 13.76 17.84 -6.25
CA ALA A 183 14.57 18.91 -5.67
C ALA A 183 15.41 18.39 -4.49
N ALA A 184 14.80 17.62 -3.60
CA ALA A 184 15.46 17.02 -2.45
C ALA A 184 16.59 16.06 -2.86
N ILE A 185 16.35 15.16 -3.82
CA ILE A 185 17.37 14.24 -4.33
C ILE A 185 18.54 14.99 -4.98
N ARG A 186 18.26 16.06 -5.74
CA ARG A 186 19.33 16.89 -6.33
C ARG A 186 20.17 17.58 -5.27
N ALA A 187 19.55 18.12 -4.22
CA ALA A 187 20.26 18.74 -3.11
C ALA A 187 21.14 17.72 -2.35
N GLY A 188 20.61 16.52 -2.12
CA GLY A 188 21.33 15.43 -1.43
C GLY A 188 22.46 14.78 -2.24
N ARG A 189 22.56 15.01 -3.55
CA ARG A 189 23.69 14.55 -4.39
C ARG A 189 24.95 15.41 -4.23
N GLY A 190 24.81 16.64 -3.75
CA GLY A 190 25.91 17.60 -3.62
C GLY A 190 26.47 17.71 -2.20
N ALA A 191 25.92 16.97 -1.25
CA ALA A 191 26.37 16.87 0.14
C ALA A 191 27.21 15.59 0.33
#